data_AF-A0A836RGM2-F1
#
_entry.id   AF-A0A836RGM2-F1
#
_cell.length_a   1.000
_cell.length_b   1.000
_cell.length_c   1.000
_cell.angle_alpha   90.00
_cell.angle_beta   90.00
_cell.angle_gamma   90.00
#
_symmetry.space_group_name_H-M   'P 1'
#
loop_
_entity.id
_entity.type
_entity.pdbx_description
1 polymer ?
#
loop_
_entity_poly.entity_id
_entity_poly.type
_entity_poly.pdbx_seq_one_letter_code
_entity_poly.pdbx_strand_id
1 'polypeptide(L)'
;MPQDPEYQTGEPPTPGDLPPEVIVSPDTQRSERLPPGQVRTRKWPVLHATIVPQIDLSRWTLEVRGLVERPVLLDWDAFRSLPRVKVFADFHCVTRWS
;
A
#
# COMPACT_ATOMS: atom_id res chain seq x y z
N MET A 1 -7.43 17.59 19.77
CA MET A 1 -7.00 16.21 20.11
C MET A 1 -5.50 16.08 19.85
N PRO A 2 -4.64 16.55 20.77
CA PRO A 2 -3.20 16.32 20.65
C PRO A 2 -2.84 14.98 21.32
N GLN A 3 -2.13 14.09 20.60
CA GLN A 3 -1.61 12.77 21.01
C GLN A 3 -2.38 11.51 20.53
N ASP A 4 -2.95 11.49 19.31
CA ASP A 4 -3.28 10.22 18.65
C ASP A 4 -1.98 9.61 18.07
N PRO A 5 -1.53 8.41 18.50
CA PRO A 5 -0.30 7.79 18.01
C PRO A 5 -0.34 7.42 16.52
N GLU A 6 -1.53 7.33 15.92
CA GLU A 6 -1.71 7.04 14.50
C GLU A 6 -1.54 8.28 13.62
N TYR A 7 -1.41 9.46 14.24
CA TYR A 7 -1.25 10.73 13.54
C TYR A 7 0.24 11.08 13.39
N GLN A 8 0.71 11.10 12.15
CA GLN A 8 2.06 11.52 11.79
C GLN A 8 2.28 12.99 12.15
N THR A 9 3.37 13.23 12.86
CA THR A 9 3.87 14.56 13.18
C THR A 9 5.11 14.85 12.32
N GLY A 10 5.25 16.09 11.84
CA GLY A 10 6.41 16.51 11.04
C GLY A 10 6.33 16.21 9.54
N GLU A 11 7.49 16.21 8.88
CA GLU A 11 7.64 16.01 7.43
C GLU A 11 7.36 14.55 7.00
N PRO A 12 7.05 14.28 5.72
CA PRO A 12 6.91 12.92 5.23
C PRO A 12 8.22 12.13 5.43
N PRO A 13 8.16 10.84 5.81
CA PRO A 13 9.34 10.00 5.90
C PRO A 13 10.12 9.98 4.59
N THR A 14 11.45 9.95 4.67
CA THR A 14 12.35 9.84 3.52
C THR A 14 13.05 8.47 3.54
N PRO A 15 13.53 7.96 2.39
CA PRO A 15 14.12 6.62 2.33
C PRO A 15 15.54 6.51 2.91
N GLY A 16 16.09 7.57 3.51
CA GLY A 16 17.53 7.75 3.75
C GLY A 16 18.25 6.62 4.51
N ASP A 17 17.58 5.99 5.47
CA ASP A 17 18.15 4.93 6.31
C ASP A 17 17.45 3.57 6.12
N LEU A 18 16.73 3.37 5.01
CA LEU A 18 16.05 2.10 4.76
C LEU A 18 17.05 0.98 4.45
N PRO A 19 16.80 -0.25 4.93
CA PRO A 19 17.60 -1.40 4.56
C PRO A 19 17.70 -1.58 3.04
N PRO A 20 18.84 -2.07 2.52
CA PRO A 20 19.09 -2.15 1.08
C PRO A 20 18.13 -3.09 0.32
N GLU A 21 17.49 -4.03 1.00
CA GLU A 21 16.48 -4.92 0.43
C GLU A 21 15.12 -4.25 0.17
N VAL A 22 14.93 -3.01 0.65
CA VAL A 22 13.70 -2.25 0.42
C VAL A 22 13.76 -1.61 -0.96
N ILE A 23 12.77 -1.92 -1.80
CA ILE A 23 12.60 -1.25 -3.08
C ILE A 23 12.10 0.16 -2.81
N VAL A 24 12.84 1.18 -3.25
CA VAL A 24 12.47 2.59 -3.09
C VAL A 24 11.91 3.11 -4.40
N SER A 25 10.67 3.62 -4.37
CA SER A 25 10.10 4.31 -5.54
C SER A 25 10.88 5.60 -5.80
N PRO A 26 11.32 5.87 -7.05
CA PRO A 26 11.98 7.12 -7.42
C PRO A 26 11.16 8.37 -7.10
N ASP A 27 9.83 8.27 -7.07
CA ASP A 27 8.94 9.40 -6.76
C ASP A 27 9.19 9.96 -5.34
N THR A 28 9.61 9.10 -4.40
CA THR A 28 9.88 9.49 -3.01
C THR A 28 11.15 10.34 -2.85
N GLN A 29 11.97 10.44 -3.90
CA GLN A 29 13.20 11.22 -3.94
C GLN A 29 13.00 12.60 -4.60
N ARG A 30 11.80 12.90 -5.09
CA ARG A 30 11.51 14.23 -5.67
C ARG A 30 11.45 15.29 -4.59
N SER A 31 11.79 16.52 -4.97
CA SER A 31 11.65 17.69 -4.09
C SER A 31 10.18 18.02 -3.80
N GLU A 32 9.30 17.80 -4.78
CA GLU A 32 7.84 17.88 -4.62
C GLU A 32 7.24 16.49 -4.86
N ARG A 33 6.77 15.88 -3.77
CA ARG A 33 6.20 14.53 -3.74
C ARG A 33 4.70 14.52 -3.87
N LEU A 34 4.02 15.62 -3.57
CA LEU A 34 2.57 15.74 -3.71
C LEU A 34 2.23 16.08 -5.16
N PRO A 35 1.48 15.22 -5.86
CA PRO A 35 0.96 15.58 -7.18
C PRO A 35 0.08 16.83 -7.10
N PRO A 36 -0.02 17.63 -8.18
CA PRO A 36 -0.85 18.83 -8.20
C PRO A 36 -2.31 18.54 -7.79
N GLY A 37 -2.83 19.32 -6.84
CA GLY A 37 -4.21 19.20 -6.35
C GLY A 37 -4.44 18.09 -5.31
N GLN A 38 -3.38 17.40 -4.87
CA GLN A 38 -3.42 16.46 -3.76
C GLN A 38 -3.16 17.16 -2.42
N VAL A 39 -3.70 16.59 -1.33
CA VAL A 39 -3.45 17.05 0.04
C VAL A 39 -2.90 15.89 0.87
N ARG A 40 -1.81 16.12 1.61
CA ARG A 40 -1.26 15.12 2.54
C ARG A 40 -2.24 14.82 3.67
N THR A 41 -2.61 13.55 3.82
CA THR A 41 -3.18 13.08 5.08
C THR A 41 -2.07 12.75 6.07
N ARG A 42 -2.30 13.08 7.34
CA ARG A 42 -1.35 12.77 8.42
C ARG A 42 -1.77 11.52 9.21
N LYS A 43 -2.91 10.92 8.91
CA LYS A 43 -3.35 9.65 9.47
C LYS A 43 -3.66 8.68 8.34
N TRP A 44 -3.45 7.38 8.56
CA TRP A 44 -3.80 6.37 7.58
C TRP A 44 -5.31 6.42 7.29
N PRO A 45 -5.72 6.72 6.05
CA PRO A 45 -7.12 6.86 5.73
C PRO A 45 -7.78 5.48 5.66
N VAL A 46 -8.92 5.35 6.32
CA VAL A 46 -9.77 4.17 6.25
C VAL A 46 -10.88 4.45 5.26
N LEU A 47 -10.90 3.72 4.14
CA LEU A 47 -11.89 3.87 3.09
C LEU A 47 -12.46 2.51 2.70
N HIS A 48 -13.76 2.48 2.42
CA HIS A 48 -14.43 1.37 1.78
C HIS A 48 -15.42 1.92 0.75
N ALA A 49 -15.47 1.31 -0.43
CA ALA A 49 -16.47 1.68 -1.44
C ALA A 49 -17.85 1.09 -1.12
N THR A 50 -17.87 -0.03 -0.40
CA THR A 50 -19.05 -0.82 -0.04
C THR A 50 -18.85 -1.46 1.33
N ILE A 51 -19.62 -2.51 1.65
CA ILE A 51 -19.46 -3.27 2.90
C ILE A 51 -18.07 -3.90 3.01
N VAL A 52 -17.51 -3.94 4.22
CA VAL A 52 -16.29 -4.70 4.51
C VAL A 52 -16.68 -6.18 4.59
N PRO A 53 -16.16 -7.04 3.68
CA PRO A 53 -16.54 -8.45 3.68
C PRO A 53 -15.96 -9.18 4.90
N GLN A 54 -16.73 -10.12 5.43
CA GLN A 54 -16.21 -11.12 6.36
C GLN A 54 -15.55 -12.24 5.52
N ILE A 55 -14.24 -12.44 5.70
CA ILE A 55 -13.47 -13.38 4.88
C ILE A 55 -13.17 -14.63 5.69
N ASP A 56 -13.67 -15.78 5.23
CA ASP A 56 -13.27 -17.09 5.71
C ASP A 56 -12.04 -17.56 4.92
N LEU A 57 -10.87 -17.53 5.57
CA LEU A 57 -9.59 -17.88 4.94
C LEU A 57 -9.51 -19.35 4.50
N SER A 58 -10.34 -20.25 5.05
CA SER A 58 -10.39 -21.66 4.62
C SER A 58 -10.99 -21.83 3.22
N ARG A 59 -11.72 -20.81 2.73
CA ARG A 59 -12.38 -20.77 1.42
C ARG A 59 -11.82 -19.70 0.50
N TRP A 60 -10.87 -18.90 0.97
CA TRP A 60 -10.29 -17.81 0.21
C TRP A 60 -9.41 -18.33 -0.92
N THR A 61 -9.51 -17.71 -2.10
CA THR A 61 -8.63 -17.97 -3.23
C THR A 61 -8.28 -16.70 -3.98
N LEU A 62 -7.09 -16.67 -4.60
CA LEU A 62 -6.68 -15.69 -5.61
C LEU A 62 -6.56 -16.39 -6.96
N GLU A 63 -7.34 -15.94 -7.93
CA GLU A 63 -7.30 -16.44 -9.31
C GLU A 63 -6.63 -15.40 -10.24
N VAL A 64 -5.59 -15.84 -10.96
CA VAL A 64 -4.92 -15.08 -12.01
C VAL A 64 -5.21 -15.75 -13.35
N ARG A 65 -5.94 -15.06 -14.22
CA ARG A 65 -6.43 -15.59 -15.50
C ARG A 65 -6.51 -14.51 -16.59
N GLY A 66 -6.86 -14.89 -17.80
CA GLY A 66 -6.97 -13.99 -18.96
C GLY A 66 -5.79 -14.17 -19.90
N LEU A 67 -5.12 -13.08 -20.25
CA LEU A 67 -3.96 -13.10 -21.15
C LEU A 67 -2.67 -13.49 -20.40
N VAL A 68 -2.66 -14.70 -19.83
CA VAL A 68 -1.52 -15.28 -19.12
C VAL A 68 -1.18 -16.64 -19.73
N GLU A 69 0.11 -16.98 -19.80
CA GLU A 69 0.56 -18.27 -20.34
C GLU A 69 0.03 -19.44 -19.49
N ARG A 70 0.05 -19.28 -18.15
CA ARG A 70 -0.41 -20.27 -17.19
C ARG A 70 -1.33 -19.61 -16.17
N PRO A 71 -2.65 -19.87 -16.22
CA PRO A 71 -3.56 -19.47 -15.16
C PRO A 71 -3.12 -20.07 -13.82
N VAL A 72 -3.34 -19.32 -12.74
CA VAL A 72 -2.96 -19.73 -11.38
C VAL A 72 -4.14 -19.54 -10.44
N LEU A 73 -4.37 -20.53 -9.59
CA LEU A 73 -5.28 -20.45 -8.46
C LEU A 73 -4.48 -20.72 -7.19
N LEU A 74 -4.49 -19.76 -6.25
CA LEU A 74 -3.80 -19.87 -4.98
C LEU A 74 -4.82 -19.89 -3.85
N ASP A 75 -4.73 -20.87 -2.97
CA ASP A 75 -5.36 -20.77 -1.65
C ASP A 75 -4.55 -19.82 -0.74
N TRP A 76 -5.02 -19.63 0.49
CA TRP A 76 -4.41 -18.69 1.43
C TRP A 76 -2.95 -19.04 1.78
N ASP A 77 -2.63 -20.31 1.98
CA ASP A 77 -1.29 -20.73 2.38
C ASP A 77 -0.32 -20.65 1.20
N ALA A 78 -0.76 -21.05 0.01
CA ALA A 78 0.00 -20.89 -1.23
C ALA A 78 0.31 -19.41 -1.50
N PHE A 79 -0.68 -18.51 -1.35
CA PHE A 79 -0.47 -17.07 -1.53
C PHE A 79 0.53 -16.50 -0.51
N ARG A 80 0.44 -16.89 0.77
CA ARG A 80 1.37 -16.43 1.81
C ARG A 80 2.79 -16.97 1.65
N SER A 81 2.96 -18.12 0.99
CA SER A 81 4.26 -18.71 0.71
C SER A 81 5.06 -17.98 -0.38
N LEU A 82 4.39 -17.11 -1.16
CA LEU A 82 5.06 -16.35 -2.21
C LEU A 82 6.14 -15.45 -1.62
N PRO A 83 7.28 -15.25 -2.32
CA PRO A 83 8.30 -14.29 -1.92
C PRO A 83 7.71 -12.89 -1.73
N ARG A 84 8.11 -12.22 -0.65
CA ARG A 84 7.63 -10.88 -0.31
C ARG A 84 8.79 -9.90 -0.36
N VAL A 85 8.52 -8.73 -0.91
CA VAL A 85 9.44 -7.59 -0.89
C VAL A 85 8.81 -6.45 -0.11
N LYS A 86 9.64 -5.59 0.46
CA LYS A 86 9.20 -4.32 1.03
C LYS A 86 9.36 -3.24 -0.04
N VAL A 87 8.35 -2.40 -0.17
CA VAL A 87 8.39 -1.25 -1.08
C VAL A 87 8.11 0.01 -0.27
N PHE A 88 8.99 1.00 -0.41
CA PHE A 88 8.79 2.35 0.12
C PHE A 88 8.32 3.25 -1.02
N ALA A 89 7.05 3.66 -0.97
CA ALA A 89 6.42 4.48 -1.98
C ALA A 89 5.34 5.36 -1.35
N ASP A 90 5.05 6.48 -2.01
CA ASP A 90 3.89 7.30 -1.70
C ASP A 90 2.61 6.68 -2.28
N PHE A 91 1.50 6.85 -1.59
CA PHE A 91 0.18 6.48 -2.07
C PHE A 91 -0.59 7.76 -2.40
N HIS A 92 -1.22 7.82 -3.57
CA HIS A 92 -2.01 8.98 -4.00
C HIS A 92 -3.39 8.52 -4.43
N CYS A 93 -4.44 9.03 -3.80
CA CYS A 93 -5.81 8.67 -4.13
C CYS A 93 -6.40 9.64 -5.16
N VAL A 94 -7.18 9.12 -6.09
CA VAL A 94 -7.94 9.92 -7.06
C VAL A 94 -8.95 10.87 -6.39
N THR A 95 -9.32 10.62 -5.12
CA THR A 95 -10.18 11.51 -4.33
C THR A 95 -9.42 12.63 -3.60
N ARG A 96 -8.21 12.97 -4.08
CA ARG A 96 -7.42 14.16 -3.71
C ARG A 96 -6.74 14.15 -2.33
N TRP A 97 -6.45 12.97 -1.81
CA TRP A 97 -5.54 12.81 -0.67
C TRP A 97 -4.33 11.94 -1.02
N SER A 98 -3.22 12.18 -0.33
CA SER A 98 -1.99 11.36 -0.38
C SER A 98 -1.56 10.95 1.01
#